data_AF-A0A2G1WGX9-F1
#
_entry.id   AF-A0A2G1WGX9-F1
#
_cell.length_a   1.000
_cell.length_b   1.000
_cell.length_c   1.000
_cell.angle_alpha   90.00
_cell.angle_beta   90.00
_cell.angle_gamma   90.00
#
_symmetry.space_group_name_H-M   'P 1'
#
loop_
_entity.id
_entity.type
_entity.pdbx_description
1 polymer ?
#
loop_
_entity_poly.entity_id
_entity_poly.type
_entity_poly.pdbx_seq_one_letter_code
_entity_poly.pdbx_strand_id
1 'polypeptide(L)'
;MFESVTDAEIEAAIAQKDDPDHEDAYTVEEIRDVLDKINGYIVNNWNLYQDAIDVDAQEIVHEDDGIMVLADHSGHFWNEQFNVMDLPDDEHGILQSIVVSLHHDAARANCDFSWSVVYPVVVEKPSAFRAGEQQVLREIARRTEEFGSVARAVDTLATETHGWNKSSWASLTGRNPSTVSRTTDN
;
A
#
# COMPACT_ATOMS: atom_id res chain seq x y z
N MET A 1 13.61 -1.45 6.18
CA MET A 1 14.58 -1.56 5.09
C MET A 1 13.80 -1.99 3.89
N PHE A 2 13.76 -1.10 2.90
CA PHE A 2 13.11 -1.29 1.62
C PHE A 2 13.98 -2.21 0.75
N GLU A 3 13.69 -3.51 0.74
CA GLU A 3 14.44 -4.59 0.10
C GLU A 3 14.11 -4.81 -1.40
N SER A 4 12.98 -4.27 -1.87
CA SER A 4 12.52 -4.38 -3.26
C SER A 4 13.32 -3.53 -4.25
N VAL A 5 14.17 -2.63 -3.74
CA VAL A 5 15.10 -1.81 -4.50
C VAL A 5 16.52 -2.02 -3.98
N THR A 6 17.40 -2.44 -4.88
CA THR A 6 18.81 -2.71 -4.61
C THR A 6 19.66 -1.44 -4.65
N ASP A 7 20.81 -1.46 -3.98
CA ASP A 7 21.77 -0.33 -3.98
C ASP A 7 22.22 0.03 -5.40
N ALA A 8 22.42 -0.97 -6.26
CA ALA A 8 22.81 -0.76 -7.65
C ALA A 8 21.72 -0.04 -8.47
N GLU A 9 20.44 -0.28 -8.16
CA GLU A 9 19.33 0.44 -8.79
C GLU A 9 19.25 1.89 -8.29
N ILE A 10 19.52 2.11 -7.00
CA ILE A 10 19.60 3.46 -6.42
C ILE A 10 20.76 4.23 -7.06
N GLU A 11 21.96 3.65 -7.15
CA GLU A 11 23.12 4.25 -7.81
C GLU A 11 22.81 4.61 -9.28
N ALA A 12 22.15 3.70 -10.00
CA ALA A 12 21.76 3.93 -11.39
C ALA A 12 20.73 5.08 -11.52
N ALA A 13 19.77 5.18 -10.59
CA ALA A 13 18.77 6.24 -10.57
C ALA A 13 19.39 7.60 -10.24
N ILE A 14 20.30 7.66 -9.25
CA ILE A 14 21.08 8.86 -8.93
C ILE A 14 21.86 9.30 -10.17
N ALA A 15 22.66 8.42 -10.79
CA ALA A 15 23.46 8.77 -11.96
C ALA A 15 22.64 9.22 -13.19
N GLN A 16 21.35 8.86 -13.27
CA GLN A 16 20.46 9.28 -14.36
C GLN A 16 19.80 10.63 -14.10
N LYS A 17 19.54 10.98 -12.84
CA LYS A 17 18.68 12.11 -12.42
C LYS A 17 19.44 13.22 -11.73
N ASP A 18 20.58 12.90 -11.18
CA ASP A 18 21.49 13.76 -10.45
C ASP A 18 22.89 13.71 -11.09
N ASP A 19 23.72 14.71 -10.83
CA ASP A 19 25.13 14.70 -11.26
C ASP A 19 25.97 14.04 -10.14
N PRO A 20 26.39 12.77 -10.29
CA PRO A 20 27.05 12.04 -9.20
C PRO A 20 28.42 12.62 -8.82
N ASP A 21 28.98 13.50 -9.65
CA ASP A 21 30.26 14.18 -9.40
C ASP A 21 30.07 15.56 -8.71
N HIS A 22 28.83 15.96 -8.42
CA HIS A 22 28.52 17.22 -7.74
C HIS A 22 28.53 17.07 -6.20
N GLU A 23 28.91 18.12 -5.48
CA GLU A 23 29.14 18.09 -4.02
C GLU A 23 27.85 17.87 -3.19
N ASP A 24 26.69 18.16 -3.77
CA ASP A 24 25.36 17.99 -3.16
C ASP A 24 24.61 16.76 -3.70
N ALA A 25 25.28 15.89 -4.44
CA ALA A 25 24.64 14.71 -5.02
C ALA A 25 24.14 13.76 -3.93
N TYR A 26 22.92 13.24 -4.13
CA TYR A 26 22.32 12.31 -3.19
C TYR A 26 23.13 11.01 -3.11
N THR A 27 23.25 10.50 -1.89
CA THR A 27 23.88 9.21 -1.62
C THR A 27 22.85 8.08 -1.59
N VAL A 28 23.33 6.84 -1.79
CA VAL A 28 22.50 5.64 -1.68
C VAL A 28 21.82 5.54 -0.31
N GLU A 29 22.53 5.92 0.75
CA GLU A 29 22.03 5.89 2.12
C GLU A 29 20.88 6.87 2.32
N GLU A 30 20.99 8.10 1.81
CA GLU A 30 19.93 9.11 1.89
C GLU A 30 18.66 8.69 1.14
N ILE A 31 18.82 8.14 -0.09
CA ILE A 31 17.67 7.64 -0.85
C ILE A 31 17.02 6.47 -0.12
N ARG A 32 17.80 5.55 0.46
CA ARG A 32 17.26 4.41 1.20
C ARG A 32 16.52 4.85 2.46
N ASP A 33 17.04 5.84 3.17
CA ASP A 33 16.36 6.45 4.32
C ASP A 33 15.02 7.09 3.92
N VAL A 34 14.96 7.73 2.75
CA VAL A 34 13.72 8.31 2.21
C VAL A 34 12.71 7.22 1.86
N LEU A 35 13.13 6.15 1.16
CA LEU A 35 12.28 5.00 0.84
C LEU A 35 11.74 4.33 2.11
N ASP A 36 12.58 4.12 3.12
CA ASP A 36 12.18 3.55 4.41
C ASP A 36 11.20 4.46 5.17
N LYS A 37 11.41 5.78 5.14
CA LYS A 37 10.49 6.76 5.75
C LYS A 37 9.12 6.74 5.04
N ILE A 38 9.11 6.72 3.71
CA ILE A 38 7.88 6.64 2.92
C ILE A 38 7.14 5.35 3.23
N ASN A 39 7.82 4.21 3.16
CA ASN A 39 7.19 2.92 3.45
C ASN A 39 6.68 2.85 4.88
N GLY A 40 7.47 3.33 5.85
CA GLY A 40 7.06 3.41 7.25
C GLY A 40 5.84 4.32 7.46
N TYR A 41 5.77 5.44 6.76
CA TYR A 41 4.60 6.33 6.80
C TYR A 41 3.35 5.63 6.26
N ILE A 42 3.46 4.97 5.10
CA ILE A 42 2.35 4.24 4.48
C ILE A 42 1.82 3.17 5.43
N VAL A 43 2.72 2.33 5.98
CA VAL A 43 2.37 1.26 6.91
C VAL A 43 1.69 1.80 8.17
N ASN A 44 2.21 2.89 8.75
CA ASN A 44 1.66 3.46 9.99
C ASN A 44 0.30 4.14 9.78
N ASN A 45 0.00 4.56 8.56
CA ASN A 45 -1.25 5.23 8.19
C ASN A 45 -2.06 4.39 7.20
N TRP A 46 -1.94 3.07 7.26
CA TRP A 46 -2.54 2.15 6.29
C TRP A 46 -4.05 2.34 6.12
N ASN A 47 -4.75 2.75 7.18
CA ASN A 47 -6.17 3.06 7.13
C ASN A 47 -6.51 4.18 6.13
N LEU A 48 -5.65 5.19 5.94
CA LEU A 48 -5.85 6.25 4.95
C LEU A 48 -5.78 5.70 3.52
N TYR A 49 -4.87 4.75 3.29
CA TYR A 49 -4.70 4.10 2.00
C TYR A 49 -5.84 3.12 1.72
N GLN A 50 -6.36 2.42 2.75
CA GLN A 50 -7.58 1.63 2.63
C GLN A 50 -8.78 2.49 2.22
N ASP A 51 -8.97 3.64 2.87
CA ASP A 51 -10.05 4.58 2.49
C ASP A 51 -9.89 5.07 1.05
N ALA A 52 -8.66 5.33 0.59
CA ALA A 52 -8.36 5.72 -0.79
C ALA A 52 -8.61 4.59 -1.81
N ILE A 53 -8.37 3.34 -1.42
CA ILE A 53 -8.69 2.15 -2.22
C ILE A 53 -10.20 1.97 -2.33
N ASP A 54 -10.94 2.15 -1.22
CA ASP A 54 -12.40 2.00 -1.17
C ASP A 54 -13.15 3.02 -2.05
N VAL A 55 -12.52 4.16 -2.37
CA VAL A 55 -13.08 5.20 -3.25
C VAL A 55 -12.44 5.24 -4.65
N ASP A 56 -11.71 4.19 -5.04
CA ASP A 56 -11.01 4.04 -6.32
C ASP A 56 -9.95 5.13 -6.61
N ALA A 57 -9.51 5.89 -5.60
CA ALA A 57 -8.41 6.84 -5.75
C ALA A 57 -7.07 6.12 -5.88
N GLN A 58 -6.96 4.94 -5.28
CA GLN A 58 -5.84 4.02 -5.43
C GLN A 58 -6.35 2.62 -5.75
N GLU A 59 -5.53 1.82 -6.43
CA GLU A 59 -5.88 0.43 -6.78
C GLU A 59 -4.72 -0.51 -6.44
N ILE A 60 -5.00 -1.61 -5.73
CA ILE A 60 -4.01 -2.69 -5.56
C ILE A 60 -3.93 -3.46 -6.88
N VAL A 61 -2.85 -3.26 -7.64
CA VAL A 61 -2.66 -3.94 -8.94
C VAL A 61 -1.81 -5.20 -8.84
N HIS A 62 -1.04 -5.34 -7.76
CA HIS A 62 -0.26 -6.52 -7.45
C HIS A 62 -0.07 -6.65 -5.93
N GLU A 63 -0.12 -7.87 -5.43
CA GLU A 63 0.14 -8.17 -4.03
C GLU A 63 0.72 -9.58 -3.90
N ASP A 64 1.79 -9.72 -3.11
CA ASP A 64 2.35 -10.99 -2.71
C ASP A 64 2.71 -11.01 -1.20
N ASP A 65 3.51 -11.99 -0.81
CA ASP A 65 3.95 -12.19 0.58
C ASP A 65 4.97 -11.15 1.07
N GLY A 66 5.51 -10.29 0.19
CA GLY A 66 6.56 -9.32 0.52
C GLY A 66 6.16 -7.89 0.20
N ILE A 67 5.41 -7.67 -0.87
CA ILE A 67 5.10 -6.35 -1.40
C ILE A 67 3.63 -6.21 -1.79
N MET A 68 3.22 -4.96 -1.91
CA MET A 68 1.98 -4.53 -2.53
C MET A 68 2.31 -3.39 -3.49
N VAL A 69 1.70 -3.39 -4.67
CA VAL A 69 1.86 -2.32 -5.66
C VAL A 69 0.51 -1.63 -5.83
N LEU A 70 0.48 -0.34 -5.50
CA LEU A 70 -0.68 0.52 -5.66
C LEU A 70 -0.54 1.34 -6.95
N ALA A 71 -1.60 1.48 -7.73
CA ALA A 71 -1.71 2.49 -8.77
C ALA A 71 -2.40 3.73 -8.20
N ASP A 72 -1.71 4.88 -8.20
CA ASP A 72 -2.30 6.16 -7.82
C ASP A 72 -3.02 6.79 -9.04
N HIS A 73 -4.35 6.79 -8.99
CA HIS A 73 -5.21 7.40 -10.01
C HIS A 73 -5.40 8.90 -9.77
N SER A 74 -5.05 9.42 -8.58
CA SER A 74 -5.19 10.84 -8.25
C SER A 74 -4.10 11.72 -8.87
N GLY A 75 -2.90 11.16 -9.07
CA GLY A 75 -1.71 11.91 -9.49
C GLY A 75 -1.19 12.88 -8.43
N HIS A 76 -1.67 12.76 -7.19
CA HIS A 76 -1.33 13.63 -6.07
C HIS A 76 -0.49 12.94 -5.01
N PHE A 77 -0.43 11.60 -4.98
CA PHE A 77 0.22 10.83 -3.92
C PHE A 77 1.65 11.31 -3.65
N TRP A 78 2.48 11.42 -4.69
CA TRP A 78 3.88 11.78 -4.51
C TRP A 78 4.07 13.21 -3.99
N ASN A 79 3.27 14.15 -4.47
CA ASN A 79 3.35 15.53 -3.97
C ASN A 79 2.93 15.61 -2.51
N GLU A 80 1.84 14.93 -2.13
CA GLU A 80 1.37 14.88 -0.75
C GLU A 80 2.37 14.18 0.17
N GLN A 81 2.95 13.06 -0.27
CA GLN A 81 3.90 12.30 0.51
C GLN A 81 5.17 13.10 0.82
N PHE A 82 5.71 13.81 -0.18
CA PHE A 82 6.90 14.65 0.00
C PHE A 82 6.60 15.89 0.86
N ASN A 83 5.41 16.49 0.73
CA ASN A 83 4.97 17.58 1.61
C ASN A 83 4.88 17.15 3.08
N VAL A 84 4.41 15.92 3.36
CA VAL A 84 4.29 15.40 4.73
C VAL A 84 5.65 15.11 5.37
N MET A 85 6.67 14.80 4.55
CA MET A 85 8.01 14.51 5.05
C MET A 85 8.83 15.75 5.45
N ASP A 86 8.29 16.96 5.25
CA ASP A 86 8.92 18.25 5.62
C ASP A 86 10.36 18.38 5.09
N LEU A 87 10.57 17.91 3.86
CA LEU A 87 11.86 18.06 3.17
C LEU A 87 12.02 19.52 2.67
N PRO A 88 13.24 20.07 2.57
CA PRO A 88 13.45 21.43 2.06
C PRO A 88 12.94 21.61 0.62
N ASP A 89 12.11 22.62 0.35
CA ASP A 89 11.42 22.85 -0.95
C ASP A 89 12.38 22.91 -2.17
N ASP A 90 13.64 23.30 -1.98
CA ASP A 90 14.68 23.39 -3.01
C ASP A 90 15.27 22.03 -3.42
N GLU A 91 15.00 20.98 -2.65
CA GLU A 91 15.50 19.61 -2.85
C GLU A 91 14.44 18.66 -3.44
N HIS A 92 13.17 19.10 -3.55
CA HIS A 92 12.05 18.22 -3.90
C HIS A 92 12.17 17.60 -5.29
N GLY A 93 12.64 18.36 -6.29
CA GLY A 93 12.53 17.95 -7.69
C GLY A 93 13.35 16.71 -8.06
N ILE A 94 14.63 16.69 -7.67
CA ILE A 94 15.55 15.59 -8.03
C ILE A 94 15.23 14.36 -7.18
N LEU A 95 15.12 14.52 -5.86
CA LEU A 95 14.83 13.43 -4.95
C LEU A 95 13.49 12.75 -5.28
N GLN A 96 12.43 13.53 -5.52
CA GLN A 96 11.15 12.98 -5.96
C GLN A 96 11.29 12.25 -7.30
N SER A 97 12.06 12.77 -8.25
CA SER A 97 12.28 12.08 -9.53
C SER A 97 12.99 10.74 -9.36
N ILE A 98 14.00 10.67 -8.49
CA ILE A 98 14.73 9.42 -8.17
C ILE A 98 13.76 8.42 -7.54
N VAL A 99 13.07 8.79 -6.46
CA VAL A 99 12.16 7.90 -5.72
C VAL A 99 11.03 7.39 -6.61
N VAL A 100 10.39 8.28 -7.38
CA VAL A 100 9.32 7.90 -8.31
C VAL A 100 9.84 6.94 -9.38
N SER A 101 11.06 7.14 -9.89
CA SER A 101 11.68 6.23 -10.85
C SER A 101 11.90 4.84 -10.25
N LEU A 102 12.42 4.77 -9.03
CA LEU A 102 12.66 3.50 -8.33
C LEU A 102 11.35 2.73 -8.09
N HIS A 103 10.27 3.41 -7.71
CA HIS A 103 8.95 2.79 -7.58
C HIS A 103 8.40 2.31 -8.92
N HIS A 104 8.64 3.03 -10.02
CA HIS A 104 8.28 2.56 -11.36
C HIS A 104 9.04 1.29 -11.77
N ASP A 105 10.34 1.25 -11.52
CA ASP A 105 11.17 0.12 -11.92
C ASP A 105 10.85 -1.11 -11.06
N ALA A 106 10.69 -0.94 -9.75
CA ALA A 106 10.23 -1.99 -8.85
C ALA A 106 8.82 -2.50 -9.22
N ALA A 107 7.88 -1.61 -9.57
CA ALA A 107 6.54 -2.03 -10.00
C ALA A 107 6.58 -2.83 -11.31
N ARG A 108 7.36 -2.39 -12.30
CA ARG A 108 7.53 -3.11 -13.59
C ARG A 108 8.18 -4.47 -13.42
N ALA A 109 9.06 -4.64 -12.43
CA ALA A 109 9.67 -5.92 -12.13
C ALA A 109 8.65 -6.95 -11.58
N ASN A 110 7.54 -6.48 -10.99
CA ASN A 110 6.58 -7.32 -10.28
C ASN A 110 5.23 -7.48 -11.01
N CYS A 111 4.84 -6.56 -11.89
CA CYS A 111 3.60 -6.68 -12.65
C CYS A 111 3.60 -6.00 -14.04
N ASP A 112 2.75 -6.52 -14.94
CA ASP A 112 2.58 -6.04 -16.32
C ASP A 112 1.53 -4.89 -16.44
N PHE A 113 1.34 -4.10 -15.39
CA PHE A 113 0.34 -3.02 -15.39
C PHE A 113 0.76 -1.83 -16.28
N SER A 114 -0.21 -1.14 -16.89
CA SER A 114 0.06 0.00 -17.78
C SER A 114 0.23 1.31 -17.00
N TRP A 115 1.48 1.70 -16.76
CA TRP A 115 1.85 2.89 -16.00
C TRP A 115 1.86 4.21 -16.80
N SER A 116 1.18 4.27 -17.95
CA SER A 116 1.27 5.43 -18.86
C SER A 116 0.56 6.68 -18.36
N VAL A 117 -0.41 6.53 -17.45
CA VAL A 117 -1.30 7.62 -16.98
C VAL A 117 -1.47 7.64 -15.46
N VAL A 118 -0.82 6.71 -14.74
CA VAL A 118 -0.88 6.59 -13.29
C VAL A 118 0.50 6.25 -12.75
N TYR A 119 0.73 6.58 -11.48
CA TYR A 119 2.02 6.40 -10.83
C TYR A 119 1.98 5.22 -9.85
N PRO A 120 2.92 4.28 -9.92
CA PRO A 120 3.00 3.18 -8.98
C PRO A 120 3.51 3.64 -7.63
N VAL A 121 3.02 3.00 -6.57
CA VAL A 121 3.56 3.06 -5.21
C VAL A 121 3.79 1.62 -4.75
N VAL A 122 5.05 1.22 -4.68
CA VAL A 122 5.46 -0.06 -4.09
C VAL A 122 5.54 0.10 -2.57
N VAL A 123 4.86 -0.79 -1.86
CA VAL A 123 4.80 -0.85 -0.40
C VAL A 123 5.33 -2.20 0.04
N GLU A 124 6.32 -2.20 0.93
CA GLU A 124 6.84 -3.42 1.52
C GLU A 124 6.08 -3.77 2.79
N LYS A 125 5.61 -5.02 2.82
CA LYS A 125 4.80 -5.56 3.90
C LYS A 125 5.71 -5.98 5.06
N PRO A 126 5.75 -5.22 6.17
CA PRO A 126 6.57 -5.61 7.31
C PRO A 126 6.06 -6.92 7.91
N SER A 127 6.90 -7.60 8.68
CA SER A 127 6.55 -8.86 9.35
C SER A 127 5.26 -8.77 10.17
N ALA A 128 4.99 -7.63 10.81
CA ALA A 128 3.75 -7.37 11.55
C ALA A 128 2.51 -7.38 10.66
N PHE A 129 2.59 -6.81 9.45
CA PHE A 129 1.48 -6.81 8.47
C PHE A 129 1.13 -8.25 8.08
N ARG A 130 2.15 -9.03 7.71
CA ARG A 130 2.02 -10.45 7.34
C ARG A 130 1.49 -11.31 8.49
N ALA A 131 1.95 -11.05 9.70
CA ALA A 131 1.42 -11.72 10.90
C ALA A 131 -0.06 -11.39 11.13
N GLY A 132 -0.46 -10.14 10.90
CA GLY A 132 -1.85 -9.69 10.96
C GLY A 132 -2.73 -10.40 9.94
N GLU A 133 -2.30 -10.50 8.68
CA GLU A 133 -3.02 -11.24 7.63
C GLU A 133 -3.21 -12.71 7.99
N GLN A 134 -2.13 -13.36 8.46
CA GLN A 134 -2.20 -14.75 8.91
C GLN A 134 -3.15 -14.91 10.11
N GLN A 135 -3.21 -13.94 11.01
CA GLN A 135 -4.16 -13.95 12.12
C GLN A 135 -5.61 -13.80 11.62
N VAL A 136 -5.87 -12.89 10.68
CA VAL A 136 -7.21 -12.70 10.08
C VAL A 136 -7.64 -13.96 9.34
N LEU A 137 -6.76 -14.57 8.54
CA LEU A 137 -7.03 -15.82 7.84
C LEU A 137 -7.35 -16.97 8.81
N ARG A 138 -6.60 -17.10 9.92
CA ARG A 138 -6.89 -18.10 10.96
C ARG A 138 -8.22 -17.85 11.63
N GLU A 139 -8.58 -16.60 11.88
CA GLU A 139 -9.87 -16.26 12.50
C GLU A 139 -11.03 -16.54 11.54
N ILE A 140 -10.88 -16.23 10.25
CA ILE A 140 -11.84 -16.61 9.21
C ILE A 140 -11.97 -18.13 9.14
N ALA A 141 -10.87 -18.88 9.17
CA ALA A 141 -10.88 -20.35 9.15
C ALA A 141 -11.61 -20.92 10.37
N ARG A 142 -11.25 -20.48 11.58
CA ARG A 142 -11.90 -20.87 12.84
C ARG A 142 -13.41 -20.62 12.80
N ARG A 143 -13.82 -19.43 12.34
CA ARG A 143 -15.24 -19.07 12.21
C ARG A 143 -15.94 -19.82 11.08
N THR A 144 -15.22 -20.21 10.04
CA THR A 144 -15.77 -21.06 8.96
C THR A 144 -16.14 -22.43 9.50
N GLU A 145 -15.32 -23.00 10.39
CA GLU A 145 -15.65 -24.25 11.10
C GLU A 145 -16.88 -24.09 12.00
N GLU A 146 -17.00 -22.95 12.69
CA GLU A 146 -18.13 -22.63 13.57
C GLU A 146 -19.45 -22.39 12.82
N PHE A 147 -19.42 -21.60 11.74
CA PHE A 147 -20.62 -21.16 11.01
C PHE A 147 -20.93 -21.98 9.75
N GLY A 148 -20.03 -22.90 9.39
CA GLY A 148 -20.14 -23.79 8.23
C GLY A 148 -19.98 -23.10 6.87
N SER A 149 -19.47 -21.86 6.84
CA SER A 149 -19.32 -21.09 5.59
C SER A 149 -18.36 -19.90 5.76
N VAL A 150 -17.46 -19.72 4.79
CA VAL A 150 -16.51 -18.58 4.73
C VAL A 150 -17.26 -17.25 4.63
N ALA A 151 -18.32 -17.19 3.82
CA ALA A 151 -19.12 -15.98 3.68
C ALA A 151 -19.74 -15.55 5.02
N ARG A 152 -20.21 -16.51 5.83
CA ARG A 152 -20.75 -16.24 7.17
C ARG A 152 -19.66 -15.79 8.13
N ALA A 153 -18.49 -16.44 8.09
CA ALA A 153 -17.35 -16.09 8.90
C ALA A 153 -16.91 -14.64 8.67
N VAL A 154 -16.77 -14.24 7.40
CA VAL A 154 -16.40 -12.87 7.00
C VAL A 154 -17.47 -11.87 7.41
N ASP A 155 -18.74 -12.14 7.10
CA ASP A 155 -19.85 -11.25 7.44
C ASP A 155 -19.93 -10.99 8.95
N THR A 156 -19.78 -12.05 9.74
CA THR A 156 -19.81 -11.94 11.20
C THR A 156 -18.63 -11.15 11.72
N LEU A 157 -17.42 -11.49 11.27
CA LEU A 157 -16.20 -10.82 11.69
C LEU A 157 -16.28 -9.32 11.40
N ALA A 158 -16.69 -8.94 10.18
CA ALA A 158 -16.84 -7.53 9.80
C ALA A 158 -17.85 -6.79 10.68
N THR A 159 -19.04 -7.37 10.90
CA THR A 159 -20.09 -6.72 11.73
C THR A 159 -19.72 -6.62 13.21
N GLU A 160 -19.00 -7.60 13.78
CA GLU A 160 -18.55 -7.56 15.18
C GLU A 160 -17.40 -6.59 15.39
N THR A 161 -16.41 -6.59 14.48
CA THR A 161 -15.22 -5.73 14.60
C THR A 161 -15.56 -4.25 14.42
N HIS A 162 -16.42 -3.92 13.46
CA HIS A 162 -16.74 -2.52 13.12
C HIS A 162 -18.10 -2.04 13.66
N GLY A 163 -18.88 -2.92 14.30
CA GLY A 163 -20.22 -2.61 14.78
C GLY A 163 -21.23 -2.30 13.67
N TRP A 164 -20.92 -2.65 12.42
CA TRP A 164 -21.80 -2.40 11.30
C TRP A 164 -23.05 -3.27 11.38
N ASN A 165 -24.20 -2.67 11.10
CA ASN A 165 -25.41 -3.45 10.90
C ASN A 165 -25.41 -4.11 9.50
N LYS A 166 -26.28 -5.11 9.34
CA LYS A 166 -26.44 -5.90 8.11
C LYS A 166 -26.60 -5.04 6.86
N SER A 167 -27.38 -3.96 6.92
CA SER A 167 -27.63 -3.09 5.78
C SER A 167 -26.40 -2.25 5.40
N SER A 168 -25.69 -1.73 6.40
CA SER A 168 -24.44 -0.97 6.19
C SER A 168 -23.37 -1.85 5.55
N TRP A 169 -23.17 -3.08 6.07
CA TRP A 169 -22.20 -4.01 5.50
C TRP A 169 -22.57 -4.48 4.09
N ALA A 170 -23.87 -4.67 3.81
CA ALA A 170 -24.34 -4.98 2.47
C ALA A 170 -24.00 -3.87 1.47
N SER A 171 -24.22 -2.61 1.88
CA SER A 171 -23.94 -1.44 1.05
C SER A 171 -22.46 -1.34 0.71
N LEU A 172 -21.57 -1.55 1.68
CA LEU A 172 -20.11 -1.53 1.48
C LEU A 172 -19.65 -2.63 0.53
N THR A 173 -20.22 -3.84 0.66
CA THR A 173 -19.85 -4.99 -0.18
C THR A 173 -20.59 -5.05 -1.52
N GLY A 174 -21.44 -4.07 -1.85
CA GLY A 174 -22.27 -4.09 -3.06
C GLY A 174 -23.27 -5.26 -3.09
N ARG A 175 -23.60 -5.86 -1.95
CA ARG A 175 -24.49 -7.01 -1.83
C ARG A 175 -25.89 -6.59 -1.40
N ASN A 176 -26.87 -7.45 -1.67
CA ASN A 176 -28.21 -7.25 -1.10
C ASN A 176 -28.15 -7.49 0.41
N PRO A 177 -28.77 -6.64 1.26
CA PRO A 177 -28.83 -6.90 2.69
C PRO A 177 -29.27 -8.31 3.01
N SER A 178 -30.31 -8.85 2.34
CA SER A 178 -30.78 -10.22 2.59
C SER A 178 -29.72 -11.32 2.43
N THR A 179 -28.69 -11.11 1.60
CA THR A 179 -27.61 -12.09 1.35
C THR A 179 -26.46 -12.00 2.35
N VAL A 180 -26.38 -10.92 3.15
CA VAL A 180 -25.46 -10.83 4.29
C VAL A 180 -25.92 -11.82 5.36
N SER A 181 -25.07 -12.76 5.70
CA SER A 181 -25.44 -13.80 6.67
C SER A 181 -25.35 -13.26 8.09
N ARG A 182 -26.41 -13.44 8.88
CA ARG A 182 -26.47 -13.03 10.28
C ARG A 182 -25.97 -14.16 11.16
N THR A 183 -25.01 -13.85 12.03
CA THR A 183 -24.65 -14.65 13.20
C THR A 183 -24.27 -13.63 14.26
N THR A 184 -25.23 -12.87 14.78
CA THR A 184 -25.88 -13.25 16.03
C THR A 184 -27.24 -12.52 16.16
N ASP A 185 -28.24 -13.24 16.64
CA ASP A 185 -29.41 -12.63 17.26
C ASP A 185 -29.00 -12.17 18.66
N ASN A 186 -28.89 -10.87 18.86
CA ASN A 186 -29.14 -10.20 20.14
C ASN A 186 -29.99 -8.97 19.85
#